data_AF-A0A8T3U2C7-F1
#
_entry.id   AF-A0A8T3U2C7-F1
#
_cell.length_a   1.000
_cell.length_b   1.000
_cell.length_c   1.000
_cell.angle_alpha   90.00
_cell.angle_beta   90.00
_cell.angle_gamma   90.00
#
_symmetry.space_group_name_H-M   'P 1'
#
loop_
_entity.id
_entity.type
_entity.pdbx_description
1 polymer ?
#
loop_
_entity_poly.entity_id
_entity_poly.type
_entity_poly.pdbx_seq_one_letter_code
_entity_poly.pdbx_strand_id
1 'polypeptide(L)'
;MIALVTLIGLTGAAFVAGYLLLFSSATDRASQLAPADTAVYVNVYLQPSTSQQMNLSELIGRLPGFADDATLDEKVDQVVQNLLSASGLDYGGQIKPWLGTQIAVAAGSSGDALTEPSMIVFAQVKDRQAAEASVAALVADDGAEFSSETYRGIEIATSTEAAYAFVDDVLVIGLAMDDVRGVVDTFTGEESLADRADFQSTVAELPADHLVSVFVDLAAIAGAADIGDQLSGVSTAGAVLVAERDGLRLSGSAPFDMAGAAASARAGFALGSVPSSLPDWMPDDTLAEVVIFGLRQTLEDAEDALGSTPEGEELAGTLDTFRALAAFGLGIDLDADILPLLDREVAIAFSGIEDDLPAGQLMLRPDDPAAAEMALDRVIERLGAVGATVEPVEVDGTVVTVVTLPDVGDVAYTVVDEIIIMGFGTDDVMAAVEAHSSGKTLAANAAYARTFDVAGTRAGNEVFADVGAVIELFGAGLALPDDTRDILSQIGTFGLTAPSREDQIEFHMVLTIDEPSAQ
;
A
#
# COMPACT_ATOMS: atom_id res chain seq x y z
N MET A 1 -1.53 -4.41 10.24
CA MET A 1 -0.15 -4.94 10.48
C MET A 1 0.42 -5.66 9.25
N ILE A 2 -0.34 -6.51 8.54
CA ILE A 2 0.13 -7.17 7.31
C ILE A 2 0.42 -6.14 6.19
N ALA A 3 -0.43 -5.13 5.98
CA ALA A 3 -0.15 -4.05 5.00
C ALA A 3 1.13 -3.23 5.31
N LEU A 4 1.42 -2.98 6.60
CA LEU A 4 2.61 -2.25 7.04
C LEU A 4 3.90 -3.10 6.92
N VAL A 5 3.81 -4.40 7.19
CA VAL A 5 4.94 -5.35 7.07
C VAL A 5 5.22 -5.69 5.59
N THR A 6 4.18 -5.85 4.77
CA THR A 6 4.31 -6.04 3.32
C THR A 6 4.81 -4.76 2.64
N LEU A 7 4.40 -3.57 3.13
CA LEU A 7 4.97 -2.30 2.71
C LEU A 7 6.43 -2.21 3.14
N ILE A 8 6.83 -2.38 4.40
CA ILE A 8 8.26 -2.33 4.81
C ILE A 8 9.12 -3.34 4.02
N GLY A 9 8.55 -4.50 3.62
CA GLY A 9 9.18 -5.41 2.66
C GLY A 9 9.29 -4.86 1.23
N LEU A 10 8.24 -4.20 0.73
CA LEU A 10 8.18 -3.55 -0.59
C LEU A 10 8.91 -2.20 -0.67
N THR A 11 8.87 -1.32 0.34
CA THR A 11 9.71 -0.14 0.51
C THR A 11 11.15 -0.56 0.79
N GLY A 12 11.42 -1.64 1.52
CA GLY A 12 12.78 -2.18 1.64
C GLY A 12 13.39 -2.59 0.29
N ALA A 13 12.59 -3.22 -0.59
CA ALA A 13 13.00 -3.56 -1.95
C ALA A 13 12.97 -2.37 -2.93
N ALA A 14 12.00 -1.45 -2.80
CA ALA A 14 11.82 -0.28 -3.66
C ALA A 14 12.75 0.88 -3.31
N PHE A 15 13.16 1.03 -2.05
CA PHE A 15 14.20 1.97 -1.61
C PHE A 15 15.58 1.57 -2.14
N VAL A 16 15.82 0.26 -2.33
CA VAL A 16 17.04 -0.24 -3.00
C VAL A 16 16.94 -0.13 -4.52
N ALA A 17 15.76 -0.38 -5.11
CA ALA A 17 15.52 -0.24 -6.55
C ALA A 17 15.58 1.22 -7.04
N GLY A 18 15.11 2.16 -6.21
CA GLY A 18 15.10 3.59 -6.50
C GLY A 18 16.48 4.24 -6.56
N TYR A 19 17.57 3.54 -6.24
CA TYR A 19 18.91 4.14 -6.09
C TYR A 19 19.87 3.88 -7.26
N LEU A 20 19.50 3.01 -8.20
CA LEU A 20 20.35 2.60 -9.34
C LEU A 20 20.38 3.62 -10.51
N LEU A 21 20.11 4.90 -10.25
CA LEU A 21 19.40 5.78 -11.18
C LEU A 21 20.24 6.92 -11.78
N LEU A 22 20.92 6.70 -12.93
CA LEU A 22 21.65 7.79 -13.63
C LEU A 22 21.63 7.67 -15.17
N PHE A 23 20.91 8.60 -15.84
CA PHE A 23 20.99 9.08 -17.25
C PHE A 23 19.95 8.62 -18.33
N SER A 24 18.86 9.38 -18.51
CA SER A 24 17.96 9.44 -19.70
C SER A 24 16.81 8.41 -19.83
N SER A 25 15.69 8.89 -20.36
CA SER A 25 14.38 8.21 -20.43
C SER A 25 14.42 6.89 -21.20
N ALA A 26 14.18 5.78 -20.50
CA ALA A 26 13.99 4.48 -21.14
C ALA A 26 12.52 4.29 -21.54
N THR A 27 12.30 3.87 -22.78
CA THR A 27 11.07 3.18 -23.17
C THR A 27 11.05 1.82 -22.50
N ASP A 28 9.92 1.39 -21.94
CA ASP A 28 9.78 0.03 -21.40
C ASP A 28 9.94 -1.01 -22.53
N ARG A 29 11.13 -1.61 -22.62
CA ARG A 29 11.43 -2.66 -23.60
C ARG A 29 11.02 -4.03 -23.12
N ALA A 30 11.18 -4.29 -21.83
CA ALA A 30 10.87 -5.59 -21.24
C ALA A 30 9.38 -5.95 -21.39
N SER A 31 8.45 -5.00 -21.29
CA SER A 31 7.02 -5.26 -21.54
C SER A 31 6.70 -5.72 -22.97
N GLN A 32 7.51 -5.34 -23.96
CA GLN A 32 7.39 -5.77 -25.37
C GLN A 32 7.95 -7.17 -25.61
N LEU A 33 8.72 -7.69 -24.64
CA LEU A 33 9.33 -9.02 -24.67
C LEU A 33 8.63 -9.99 -23.70
N ALA A 34 7.96 -9.46 -22.68
CA ALA A 34 7.22 -10.24 -21.71
C ALA A 34 6.03 -10.95 -22.39
N PRO A 35 5.86 -12.26 -22.17
CA PRO A 35 4.71 -13.01 -22.67
C PRO A 35 3.37 -12.38 -22.23
N ALA A 36 2.34 -12.48 -23.09
CA ALA A 36 1.02 -11.92 -22.80
C ALA A 36 0.35 -12.49 -21.53
N ASP A 37 0.65 -13.73 -21.14
CA ASP A 37 0.13 -14.38 -19.93
C ASP A 37 0.84 -13.96 -18.63
N THR A 38 1.69 -12.94 -18.69
CA THR A 38 2.28 -12.32 -17.51
C THR A 38 1.18 -11.84 -16.55
N ALA A 39 1.17 -12.38 -15.33
CA ALA A 39 0.22 -12.02 -14.28
C ALA A 39 0.76 -10.91 -13.36
N VAL A 40 2.08 -10.85 -13.16
CA VAL A 40 2.75 -9.80 -12.40
C VAL A 40 3.93 -9.29 -13.20
N TYR A 41 4.02 -7.98 -13.38
CA TYR A 41 5.13 -7.34 -14.05
C TYR A 41 5.65 -6.19 -13.20
N VAL A 42 6.95 -6.15 -12.96
CA VAL A 42 7.62 -5.07 -12.21
C VAL A 42 8.77 -4.58 -13.07
N ASN A 43 8.87 -3.27 -13.24
CA ASN A 43 9.92 -2.65 -14.03
C ASN A 43 10.58 -1.50 -13.25
N VAL A 44 11.90 -1.55 -13.14
CA VAL A 44 12.75 -0.59 -12.46
C VAL A 44 13.57 0.16 -13.51
N TYR A 45 13.36 1.48 -13.57
CA TYR A 45 14.06 2.35 -14.50
C TYR A 45 15.37 2.81 -13.88
N LEU A 46 16.49 2.15 -14.21
CA LEU A 46 17.85 2.49 -13.74
C LEU A 46 18.36 3.85 -14.25
N GLN A 47 17.58 4.53 -15.07
CA GLN A 47 17.89 5.87 -15.56
C GLN A 47 16.58 6.67 -15.72
N PRO A 48 16.00 7.19 -14.62
CA PRO A 48 14.74 7.92 -14.67
C PRO A 48 14.98 9.32 -15.28
N SER A 49 13.90 10.11 -15.41
CA SER A 49 14.00 11.48 -15.93
C SER A 49 14.91 12.37 -15.07
N THR A 50 15.37 13.48 -15.63
CA THR A 50 16.16 14.46 -14.88
C THR A 50 15.38 15.02 -13.68
N SER A 51 14.05 15.18 -13.80
CA SER A 51 13.21 15.66 -12.69
C SER A 51 13.18 14.66 -11.54
N GLN A 52 12.96 13.38 -11.84
CA GLN A 52 13.00 12.30 -10.85
C GLN A 52 14.36 12.21 -10.15
N GLN A 53 15.46 12.35 -10.91
CA GLN A 53 16.82 12.36 -10.34
C GLN A 53 17.01 13.55 -9.38
N MET A 54 16.58 14.75 -9.77
CA MET A 54 16.70 15.94 -8.91
C MET A 54 15.92 15.74 -7.60
N ASN A 55 14.64 15.37 -7.69
CA ASN A 55 13.80 15.14 -6.51
C ASN A 55 14.40 14.06 -5.61
N LEU A 56 14.78 12.91 -6.18
CA LEU A 56 15.37 11.82 -5.41
C LEU A 56 16.70 12.23 -4.75
N SER A 57 17.57 12.95 -5.45
CA SER A 57 18.84 13.44 -4.89
C SER A 57 18.62 14.42 -3.74
N GLU A 58 17.61 15.31 -3.86
CA GLU A 58 17.23 16.24 -2.81
C GLU A 58 16.73 15.48 -1.57
N LEU A 59 15.84 14.50 -1.76
CA LEU A 59 15.31 13.66 -0.67
C LEU A 59 16.41 12.86 0.03
N ILE A 60 17.29 12.20 -0.74
CA ILE A 60 18.41 11.43 -0.18
C ILE A 60 19.37 12.36 0.57
N GLY A 61 19.62 13.56 0.04
CA GLY A 61 20.46 14.56 0.70
C GLY A 61 19.94 15.03 2.07
N ARG A 62 18.64 14.89 2.34
CA ARG A 62 18.04 15.19 3.66
C ARG A 62 18.31 14.08 4.69
N LEU A 63 18.63 12.85 4.25
CA LEU A 63 18.87 11.73 5.15
C LEU A 63 20.26 11.82 5.81
N PRO A 64 20.39 11.44 7.10
CA PRO A 64 21.66 11.51 7.79
C PRO A 64 22.68 10.58 7.13
N GLY A 65 23.90 11.08 6.91
CA GLY A 65 24.94 10.32 6.24
C GLY A 65 24.86 10.32 4.70
N PHE A 66 23.88 10.98 4.08
CA PHE A 66 23.72 11.04 2.62
C PHE A 66 23.82 12.45 2.03
N ALA A 67 24.02 13.48 2.85
CA ALA A 67 24.17 14.88 2.43
C ALA A 67 25.41 15.17 1.53
N ASP A 68 26.41 14.29 1.54
CA ASP A 68 27.65 14.46 0.76
C ASP A 68 27.60 13.73 -0.59
N ASP A 69 27.20 14.45 -1.65
CA ASP A 69 27.10 13.96 -3.04
C ASP A 69 28.36 13.25 -3.53
N ALA A 70 29.54 13.71 -3.10
CA ALA A 70 30.84 13.17 -3.51
C ALA A 70 31.06 11.70 -3.11
N THR A 71 30.26 11.18 -2.18
CA THR A 71 30.33 9.79 -1.68
C THR A 71 29.09 8.97 -2.03
N LEU A 72 28.13 9.57 -2.74
CA LEU A 72 26.82 8.96 -2.96
C LEU A 72 26.94 7.72 -3.83
N ASP A 73 27.63 7.79 -4.97
CA ASP A 73 27.82 6.64 -5.87
C ASP A 73 28.48 5.44 -5.16
N GLU A 74 29.46 5.68 -4.28
CA GLU A 74 30.14 4.62 -3.52
C GLU A 74 29.19 3.97 -2.50
N LYS A 75 28.30 4.77 -1.89
CA LYS A 75 27.26 4.27 -0.99
C LYS A 75 26.20 3.45 -1.74
N VAL A 76 25.84 3.83 -2.98
CA VAL A 76 25.02 3.00 -3.89
C VAL A 76 25.62 1.64 -4.05
N ASP A 77 26.87 1.63 -4.51
CA ASP A 77 27.54 0.39 -4.83
C ASP A 77 27.61 -0.49 -3.57
N GLN A 78 27.85 0.09 -2.40
CA GLN A 78 27.88 -0.65 -1.14
C GLN A 78 26.51 -1.22 -0.74
N VAL A 79 25.42 -0.47 -0.86
CA VAL A 79 24.06 -0.95 -0.52
C VAL A 79 23.66 -2.10 -1.43
N VAL A 80 23.84 -1.93 -2.74
CA VAL A 80 23.52 -2.95 -3.74
C VAL A 80 24.41 -4.17 -3.55
N GLN A 81 25.70 -3.96 -3.30
CA GLN A 81 26.63 -5.04 -3.00
C GLN A 81 26.26 -5.81 -1.73
N ASN A 82 25.77 -5.13 -0.69
CA ASN A 82 25.30 -5.79 0.53
C ASN A 82 24.09 -6.67 0.25
N LEU A 83 23.14 -6.20 -0.58
CA LEU A 83 21.97 -6.99 -0.97
C LEU A 83 22.37 -8.24 -1.77
N LEU A 84 23.30 -8.09 -2.71
CA LEU A 84 23.78 -9.18 -3.57
C LEU A 84 24.82 -10.09 -2.91
N SER A 85 25.32 -9.73 -1.73
CA SER A 85 26.32 -10.53 -1.01
C SER A 85 25.80 -11.93 -0.65
N ALA A 86 24.50 -12.07 -0.41
CA ALA A 86 23.87 -13.36 -0.12
C ALA A 86 23.90 -14.34 -1.30
N SER A 87 23.91 -13.81 -2.53
CA SER A 87 24.06 -14.59 -3.77
C SER A 87 25.51 -14.73 -4.23
N GLY A 88 26.47 -14.15 -3.51
CA GLY A 88 27.89 -14.17 -3.89
C GLY A 88 28.23 -13.34 -5.14
N LEU A 89 27.31 -12.49 -5.61
CA LEU A 89 27.47 -11.67 -6.81
C LEU A 89 28.21 -10.37 -6.46
N ASP A 90 29.22 -10.03 -7.26
CA ASP A 90 29.92 -8.75 -7.22
C ASP A 90 29.22 -7.75 -8.17
N TYR A 91 28.50 -6.80 -7.60
CA TYR A 91 27.78 -5.80 -8.37
C TYR A 91 28.72 -4.95 -9.23
N GLY A 92 29.79 -4.43 -8.61
CA GLY A 92 30.69 -3.48 -9.24
C GLY A 92 31.51 -4.12 -10.36
N GLY A 93 31.97 -5.35 -10.15
CA GLY A 93 32.76 -6.09 -11.13
C GLY A 93 31.96 -6.88 -12.15
N GLN A 94 30.86 -7.52 -11.74
CA GLN A 94 30.16 -8.51 -12.57
C GLN A 94 28.88 -7.98 -13.21
N ILE A 95 28.24 -6.91 -12.71
CA ILE A 95 26.91 -6.47 -13.19
C ILE A 95 26.94 -5.04 -13.74
N LYS A 96 27.34 -4.08 -12.91
CA LYS A 96 27.38 -2.63 -13.22
C LYS A 96 28.06 -2.28 -14.56
N PRO A 97 29.14 -2.96 -15.01
CA PRO A 97 29.83 -2.59 -16.25
C PRO A 97 28.98 -2.75 -17.52
N TRP A 98 28.07 -3.71 -17.56
CA TRP A 98 27.26 -4.02 -18.75
C TRP A 98 25.77 -3.72 -18.59
N LEU A 99 25.31 -3.53 -17.36
CA LEU A 99 23.91 -3.24 -17.05
C LEU A 99 23.49 -1.90 -17.68
N GLY A 100 22.41 -1.94 -18.45
CA GLY A 100 21.79 -0.81 -19.11
C GLY A 100 20.90 0.00 -18.17
N THR A 101 19.75 0.42 -18.68
CA THR A 101 18.91 1.46 -18.08
C THR A 101 17.63 0.91 -17.46
N GLN A 102 17.44 -0.41 -17.54
CA GLN A 102 16.19 -1.07 -17.18
C GLN A 102 16.48 -2.47 -16.62
N ILE A 103 15.82 -2.81 -15.52
CA ILE A 103 15.62 -4.19 -15.08
C ILE A 103 14.12 -4.41 -14.90
N ALA A 104 13.60 -5.52 -15.38
CA ALA A 104 12.22 -5.90 -15.14
C ALA A 104 12.11 -7.37 -14.73
N VAL A 105 11.00 -7.69 -14.09
CA VAL A 105 10.61 -9.05 -13.73
C VAL A 105 9.19 -9.27 -14.22
N ALA A 106 8.98 -10.34 -14.98
CA ALA A 106 7.65 -10.85 -15.30
C ALA A 106 7.47 -12.18 -14.57
N ALA A 107 6.29 -12.39 -14.01
CA ALA A 107 5.89 -13.65 -13.42
C ALA A 107 4.48 -14.01 -13.87
N GLY A 108 4.25 -15.31 -14.08
CA GLY A 108 2.97 -15.84 -14.51
C GLY A 108 2.80 -17.28 -14.03
N SER A 109 1.77 -17.93 -14.56
CA SER A 109 1.57 -19.36 -14.38
C SER A 109 1.81 -20.04 -15.71
N SER A 110 2.71 -21.02 -15.74
CA SER A 110 2.83 -21.94 -16.85
C SER A 110 1.74 -23.01 -16.72
N GLY A 111 0.55 -22.75 -17.27
CA GLY A 111 -0.59 -23.68 -17.26
C GLY A 111 -1.72 -23.33 -16.26
N ASP A 112 -2.58 -24.31 -15.93
CA ASP A 112 -3.80 -24.09 -15.13
C ASP A 112 -3.57 -24.03 -13.59
N ALA A 113 -2.31 -24.04 -13.11
CA ALA A 113 -2.02 -24.12 -11.67
C ALA A 113 -0.77 -23.32 -11.24
N LEU A 114 -0.81 -22.71 -10.05
CA LEU A 114 0.32 -22.02 -9.39
C LEU A 114 1.48 -22.93 -8.96
N THR A 115 1.46 -24.22 -9.33
CA THR A 115 2.44 -25.23 -8.87
C THR A 115 3.79 -25.14 -9.57
N GLU A 116 3.87 -24.48 -10.72
CA GLU A 116 5.12 -24.21 -11.45
C GLU A 116 5.14 -22.72 -11.82
N PRO A 117 5.58 -21.83 -10.90
CA PRO A 117 5.65 -20.41 -11.17
C PRO A 117 6.69 -20.13 -12.26
N SER A 118 6.30 -19.41 -13.31
CA SER A 118 7.26 -18.84 -14.25
C SER A 118 7.75 -17.51 -13.70
N MET A 119 9.06 -17.28 -13.79
CA MET A 119 9.66 -16.00 -13.45
C MET A 119 10.75 -15.71 -14.48
N ILE A 120 10.66 -14.54 -15.09
CA ILE A 120 11.58 -14.05 -16.10
C ILE A 120 12.16 -12.73 -15.62
N VAL A 121 13.48 -12.64 -15.55
CA VAL A 121 14.22 -11.41 -15.32
C VAL A 121 14.73 -10.88 -16.66
N PHE A 122 14.47 -9.60 -16.91
CA PHE A 122 14.99 -8.85 -18.04
C PHE A 122 16.01 -7.85 -17.53
N ALA A 123 17.24 -7.91 -18.02
CA ALA A 123 18.26 -6.91 -17.76
C ALA A 123 18.70 -6.30 -19.09
N GLN A 124 18.49 -4.99 -19.27
CA GLN A 124 19.01 -4.32 -20.46
C GLN A 124 20.54 -4.34 -20.43
N VAL A 125 21.14 -4.50 -21.61
CA VAL A 125 22.57 -4.67 -21.81
C VAL A 125 23.13 -3.50 -22.62
N LYS A 126 23.87 -2.60 -21.97
CA LYS A 126 24.58 -1.49 -22.66
C LYS A 126 25.91 -1.93 -23.27
N ASP A 127 26.52 -3.00 -22.75
CA ASP A 127 27.76 -3.59 -23.26
C ASP A 127 27.62 -5.10 -23.36
N ARG A 128 27.37 -5.58 -24.59
CA ARG A 128 27.12 -7.00 -24.86
C ARG A 128 28.31 -7.89 -24.54
N GLN A 129 29.52 -7.44 -24.87
CA GLN A 129 30.71 -8.25 -24.67
C GLN A 129 31.01 -8.42 -23.17
N ALA A 130 30.85 -7.34 -22.40
CA ALA A 130 31.00 -7.39 -20.95
C ALA A 130 29.92 -8.27 -20.31
N ALA A 131 28.65 -8.21 -20.77
CA ALA A 131 27.58 -9.08 -20.27
C ALA A 131 27.86 -10.57 -20.53
N GLU A 132 28.24 -10.93 -21.75
CA GLU A 132 28.58 -12.32 -22.09
C GLU A 132 29.75 -12.84 -21.25
N ALA A 133 30.79 -12.03 -21.05
CA ALA A 133 31.92 -12.38 -20.20
C ALA A 133 31.51 -12.57 -18.73
N SER A 134 30.66 -11.67 -18.21
CA SER A 134 30.14 -11.77 -16.85
C SER A 134 29.28 -13.01 -16.66
N VAL A 135 28.33 -13.28 -17.56
CA VAL A 135 27.48 -14.47 -17.48
C VAL A 135 28.32 -15.75 -17.58
N ALA A 136 29.30 -15.80 -18.49
CA ALA A 136 30.20 -16.94 -18.60
C ALA A 136 31.02 -17.17 -17.32
N ALA A 137 31.47 -16.10 -16.65
CA ALA A 137 32.17 -16.19 -15.37
C ALA A 137 31.24 -16.71 -14.25
N LEU A 138 30.01 -16.17 -14.16
CA LEU A 138 29.01 -16.60 -13.18
C LEU A 138 28.65 -18.08 -13.32
N VAL A 139 28.42 -18.54 -14.55
CA VAL A 139 28.14 -19.95 -14.86
C VAL A 139 29.33 -20.83 -14.46
N ALA A 140 30.57 -20.38 -14.70
CA ALA A 140 31.76 -21.14 -14.35
C ALA A 140 32.00 -21.21 -12.83
N ASP A 141 31.69 -20.14 -12.10
CA ASP A 141 31.84 -20.07 -10.64
C ASP A 141 30.78 -20.92 -9.90
N ASP A 142 29.54 -20.96 -10.41
CA ASP A 142 28.46 -21.78 -9.86
C ASP A 142 28.67 -23.29 -10.13
N GLY A 143 29.45 -23.63 -11.16
CA GLY A 143 29.76 -25.02 -11.53
C GLY A 143 28.61 -25.77 -12.19
N ALA A 144 27.52 -25.07 -12.51
CA ALA A 144 26.39 -25.62 -13.26
C ALA A 144 26.78 -25.94 -14.71
N GLU A 145 26.36 -27.12 -15.18
CA GLU A 145 26.52 -27.50 -16.59
C GLU A 145 25.36 -26.93 -17.41
N PHE A 146 25.68 -26.00 -18.31
CA PHE A 146 24.73 -25.47 -19.28
C PHE A 146 24.85 -26.20 -20.62
N SER A 147 23.70 -26.46 -21.23
CA SER A 147 23.59 -26.90 -22.62
C SER A 147 22.96 -25.81 -23.47
N SER A 148 23.47 -25.60 -24.68
CA SER A 148 22.92 -24.63 -25.62
C SER A 148 21.99 -25.30 -26.62
N GLU A 149 20.84 -24.67 -26.89
CA GLU A 149 19.94 -24.99 -27.99
C GLU A 149 19.63 -23.71 -28.78
N THR A 150 19.55 -23.80 -30.12
CA THR A 150 19.06 -22.69 -30.93
C THR A 150 17.55 -22.81 -31.11
N TYR A 151 16.80 -21.83 -30.63
CA TYR A 151 15.36 -21.73 -30.77
C TYR A 151 15.00 -20.46 -31.55
N ARG A 152 14.28 -20.61 -32.68
CA ARG A 152 13.90 -19.52 -33.60
C ARG A 152 15.05 -18.54 -33.96
N GLY A 153 16.30 -19.03 -33.99
CA GLY A 153 17.48 -18.24 -34.33
C GLY A 153 18.17 -17.55 -33.15
N ILE A 154 17.66 -17.71 -31.93
CA ILE A 154 18.28 -17.26 -30.68
C ILE A 154 18.91 -18.46 -29.98
N GLU A 155 20.13 -18.30 -29.48
CA GLU A 155 20.78 -19.31 -28.65
C GLU A 155 20.28 -19.19 -27.20
N ILE A 156 19.76 -20.29 -26.68
CA ILE A 156 19.29 -20.42 -25.30
C ILE A 156 20.22 -21.39 -24.60
N ALA A 157 20.83 -20.94 -23.50
CA ALA A 157 21.60 -21.78 -22.61
C ALA A 157 20.71 -22.20 -21.44
N THR A 158 20.62 -23.51 -21.17
CA THR A 158 19.81 -24.06 -20.06
C THR A 158 20.66 -24.92 -19.14
N SER A 159 20.38 -24.87 -17.85
CA SER A 159 20.78 -25.84 -16.84
C SER A 159 19.52 -26.50 -16.23
N THR A 160 19.69 -27.22 -15.13
CA THR A 160 18.57 -27.77 -14.34
C THR A 160 17.81 -26.71 -13.54
N GLU A 161 18.42 -25.56 -13.27
CA GLU A 161 17.89 -24.56 -12.33
C GLU A 161 17.58 -23.21 -12.99
N ALA A 162 18.08 -22.98 -14.21
CA ALA A 162 17.85 -21.74 -14.94
C ALA A 162 18.01 -21.92 -16.45
N ALA A 163 17.45 -21.00 -17.21
CA ALA A 163 17.81 -20.78 -18.60
C ALA A 163 18.09 -19.30 -18.83
N TYR A 164 18.96 -18.98 -19.78
CA TYR A 164 19.15 -17.61 -20.22
C TYR A 164 19.36 -17.54 -21.73
N ALA A 165 18.99 -16.40 -22.28
CA ALA A 165 19.32 -16.02 -23.64
C ALA A 165 19.52 -14.51 -23.69
N PHE A 166 20.19 -14.07 -24.73
CA PHE A 166 20.15 -12.66 -25.05
C PHE A 166 19.25 -12.42 -26.26
N VAL A 167 18.23 -11.60 -26.07
CA VAL A 167 17.24 -11.23 -27.07
C VAL A 167 17.42 -9.74 -27.35
N ASP A 168 17.96 -9.43 -28.54
CA ASP A 168 18.44 -8.08 -28.89
C ASP A 168 19.46 -7.51 -27.87
N ASP A 169 19.15 -6.36 -27.26
CA ASP A 169 19.94 -5.71 -26.21
C ASP A 169 19.50 -6.10 -24.79
N VAL A 170 18.75 -7.20 -24.63
CA VAL A 170 18.24 -7.65 -23.32
C VAL A 170 18.79 -9.04 -22.98
N LEU A 171 19.37 -9.18 -21.79
CA LEU A 171 19.62 -10.48 -21.17
C LEU A 171 18.34 -10.94 -20.48
N VAL A 172 17.85 -12.10 -20.90
CA VAL A 172 16.63 -12.75 -20.39
C VAL A 172 17.07 -13.96 -19.58
N ILE A 173 16.60 -14.06 -18.33
CA ILE A 173 16.90 -15.17 -17.43
C ILE A 173 15.55 -15.73 -16.94
N GLY A 174 15.30 -17.01 -17.15
CA GLY A 174 14.13 -17.74 -16.67
C GLY A 174 14.51 -18.87 -15.72
N LEU A 175 13.53 -19.41 -15.01
CA LEU A 175 13.70 -20.60 -14.16
C LEU A 175 13.75 -21.88 -15.00
N ALA A 176 13.14 -21.86 -16.19
CA ALA A 176 13.14 -22.94 -17.16
C ALA A 176 13.40 -22.46 -18.59
N MET A 177 13.78 -23.40 -19.46
CA MET A 177 13.94 -23.13 -20.89
C MET A 177 12.65 -22.58 -21.53
N ASP A 178 11.49 -23.08 -21.12
CA ASP A 178 10.22 -22.67 -21.69
C ASP A 178 9.86 -21.21 -21.36
N ASP A 179 10.31 -20.69 -20.21
CA ASP A 179 10.19 -19.26 -19.87
C ASP A 179 10.93 -18.38 -20.90
N VAL A 180 12.17 -18.76 -21.23
CA VAL A 180 12.99 -18.03 -22.21
C VAL A 180 12.46 -18.22 -23.63
N ARG A 181 11.90 -19.38 -23.96
CA ARG A 181 11.22 -19.59 -25.25
C ARG A 181 10.01 -18.68 -25.41
N GLY A 182 9.19 -18.49 -24.37
CA GLY A 182 8.06 -17.56 -24.40
C GLY A 182 8.48 -16.12 -24.76
N VAL A 183 9.63 -15.68 -24.24
CA VAL A 183 10.20 -14.37 -24.60
C VAL A 183 10.67 -14.33 -26.07
N VAL A 184 11.33 -15.39 -26.55
CA VAL A 184 11.73 -15.48 -27.96
C VAL A 184 10.51 -15.55 -28.89
N ASP A 185 9.44 -16.22 -28.48
CA ASP A 185 8.18 -16.30 -29.20
C ASP A 185 7.55 -14.90 -29.35
N THR A 186 7.49 -14.15 -28.27
CA THR A 186 7.05 -12.74 -28.25
C THR A 186 7.93 -11.88 -29.17
N PHE A 187 9.27 -11.96 -29.03
CA PHE A 187 10.22 -11.24 -29.89
C PHE A 187 10.05 -11.57 -31.40
N THR A 188 9.60 -12.78 -31.71
CA THR A 188 9.39 -13.23 -33.10
C THR A 188 7.98 -12.97 -33.63
N GLY A 189 7.13 -12.31 -32.86
CA GLY A 189 5.84 -11.76 -33.30
C GLY A 189 4.60 -12.36 -32.64
N GLU A 190 4.74 -13.13 -31.56
CA GLU A 190 3.61 -13.46 -30.69
C GLU A 190 3.22 -12.25 -29.81
N GLU A 191 2.01 -12.28 -29.24
CA GLU A 191 1.46 -11.18 -28.46
C GLU A 191 2.27 -10.97 -27.17
N SER A 192 2.67 -9.72 -26.91
CA SER A 192 3.38 -9.32 -25.70
C SER A 192 2.43 -8.78 -24.63
N LEU A 193 2.92 -8.66 -23.40
CA LEU A 193 2.22 -7.93 -22.34
C LEU A 193 1.87 -6.49 -22.79
N ALA A 194 2.80 -5.81 -23.49
CA ALA A 194 2.58 -4.45 -23.99
C ALA A 194 1.45 -4.35 -25.04
N ASP A 195 1.08 -5.44 -25.69
CA ASP A 195 0.00 -5.47 -26.69
C ASP A 195 -1.39 -5.63 -26.06
N ARG A 196 -1.46 -6.06 -24.79
CA ARG A 196 -2.72 -6.26 -24.09
C ARG A 196 -3.46 -4.96 -23.83
N ALA A 197 -4.75 -4.95 -24.16
CA ALA A 197 -5.61 -3.78 -23.97
C ALA A 197 -5.78 -3.39 -22.49
N ASP A 198 -5.88 -4.39 -21.59
CA ASP A 198 -6.02 -4.15 -20.16
C ASP A 198 -4.73 -3.56 -19.56
N PHE A 199 -3.55 -4.09 -19.90
CA PHE A 199 -2.25 -3.52 -19.57
C PHE A 199 -2.13 -2.06 -20.02
N GLN A 200 -2.46 -1.78 -21.29
CA GLN A 200 -2.41 -0.42 -21.84
C GLN A 200 -3.36 0.53 -21.09
N SER A 201 -4.58 0.08 -20.78
CA SER A 201 -5.56 0.90 -20.06
C SER A 201 -5.12 1.19 -18.61
N THR A 202 -4.57 0.19 -17.92
CA THR A 202 -4.07 0.33 -16.54
C THR A 202 -2.87 1.26 -16.48
N VAL A 203 -1.91 1.14 -17.39
CA VAL A 203 -0.69 1.96 -17.39
C VAL A 203 -0.96 3.40 -17.87
N ALA A 204 -1.97 3.61 -18.72
CA ALA A 204 -2.27 4.93 -19.27
C ALA A 204 -2.69 5.97 -18.21
N GLU A 205 -3.30 5.53 -17.11
CA GLU A 205 -3.76 6.41 -16.02
C GLU A 205 -2.65 6.72 -14.99
N LEU A 206 -1.50 6.03 -15.07
CA LEU A 206 -0.40 6.22 -14.13
C LEU A 206 0.49 7.41 -14.54
N PRO A 207 1.10 8.12 -13.57
CA PRO A 207 2.11 9.13 -13.86
C PRO A 207 3.21 8.61 -14.81
N ALA A 208 3.37 9.24 -15.97
CA ALA A 208 4.31 8.78 -16.99
C ALA A 208 5.79 8.90 -16.59
N ASP A 209 6.10 9.80 -15.64
CA ASP A 209 7.45 10.00 -15.11
C ASP A 209 7.58 9.36 -13.73
N HIS A 210 8.27 8.23 -13.66
CA HIS A 210 8.37 7.40 -12.46
C HIS A 210 9.69 6.61 -12.40
N LEU A 211 10.02 6.12 -11.19
CA LEU A 211 11.21 5.31 -10.89
C LEU A 211 10.97 3.82 -11.11
N VAL A 212 9.77 3.35 -10.74
CA VAL A 212 9.35 1.95 -10.77
C VAL A 212 7.92 1.90 -11.28
N SER A 213 7.58 0.87 -12.05
CA SER A 213 6.21 0.54 -12.41
C SER A 213 5.89 -0.91 -12.07
N VAL A 214 4.65 -1.17 -11.72
CA VAL A 214 4.10 -2.47 -11.37
C VAL A 214 2.78 -2.63 -12.10
N PHE A 215 2.54 -3.80 -12.65
CA PHE A 215 1.27 -4.24 -13.20
C PHE A 215 0.93 -5.61 -12.61
N VAL A 216 -0.36 -5.79 -12.30
CA VAL A 216 -0.90 -7.02 -11.72
C VAL A 216 -2.21 -7.35 -12.43
N ASP A 217 -2.29 -8.56 -12.97
CA ASP A 217 -3.51 -9.21 -13.43
C ASP A 217 -4.18 -9.91 -12.25
N LEU A 218 -5.08 -9.17 -11.58
CA LEU A 218 -5.79 -9.65 -10.41
C LEU A 218 -6.71 -10.82 -10.78
N ALA A 219 -7.34 -10.77 -11.96
CA ALA A 219 -8.22 -11.83 -12.44
C ALA A 219 -7.46 -13.15 -12.66
N ALA A 220 -6.26 -13.11 -13.25
CA ALA A 220 -5.41 -14.29 -13.41
C ALA A 220 -4.99 -14.88 -12.05
N ILE A 221 -4.58 -14.02 -11.09
CA ILE A 221 -4.18 -14.45 -9.75
C ILE A 221 -5.37 -15.05 -8.99
N ALA A 222 -6.52 -14.38 -9.00
CA ALA A 222 -7.71 -14.83 -8.30
C ALA A 222 -8.29 -16.10 -8.91
N GLY A 223 -8.25 -16.25 -10.24
CA GLY A 223 -8.61 -17.49 -10.91
C GLY A 223 -7.71 -18.64 -10.51
N ALA A 224 -6.40 -18.41 -10.43
CA ALA A 224 -5.43 -19.43 -10.03
C ALA A 224 -5.54 -19.82 -8.54
N ALA A 225 -6.09 -18.93 -7.70
CA ALA A 225 -6.38 -19.17 -6.29
C ALA A 225 -7.83 -19.61 -6.01
N ASP A 226 -8.67 -19.79 -7.04
CA ASP A 226 -10.11 -20.12 -6.94
C ASP A 226 -10.91 -19.13 -6.07
N ILE A 227 -10.51 -17.85 -6.11
CA ILE A 227 -11.19 -16.72 -5.42
C ILE A 227 -11.69 -15.66 -6.40
N GLY A 228 -11.83 -16.02 -7.68
CA GLY A 228 -12.25 -15.10 -8.76
C GLY A 228 -13.56 -14.36 -8.45
N ASP A 229 -14.52 -15.05 -7.82
CA ASP A 229 -15.82 -14.49 -7.43
C ASP A 229 -15.71 -13.38 -6.36
N GLN A 230 -14.57 -13.26 -5.68
CA GLN A 230 -14.32 -12.21 -4.68
C GLN A 230 -13.85 -10.90 -5.32
N LEU A 231 -13.40 -10.92 -6.59
CA LEU A 231 -13.03 -9.71 -7.32
C LEU A 231 -14.27 -9.09 -7.96
N SER A 232 -14.86 -8.11 -7.27
CA SER A 232 -15.99 -7.37 -7.83
C SER A 232 -15.54 -6.08 -8.51
N GLY A 233 -15.61 -6.06 -9.84
CA GLY A 233 -15.45 -4.85 -10.65
C GLY A 233 -14.01 -4.47 -10.98
N VAL A 234 -13.00 -5.22 -10.52
CA VAL A 234 -11.59 -4.97 -10.83
C VAL A 234 -10.94 -6.23 -11.39
N SER A 235 -10.22 -6.10 -12.51
CA SER A 235 -9.50 -7.21 -13.16
C SER A 235 -7.98 -7.02 -13.18
N THR A 236 -7.52 -5.78 -13.24
CA THR A 236 -6.11 -5.42 -13.28
C THR A 236 -5.84 -4.24 -12.37
N ALA A 237 -4.61 -4.12 -11.91
CA ALA A 237 -4.14 -2.96 -11.16
C ALA A 237 -2.71 -2.62 -11.57
N GLY A 238 -2.36 -1.35 -11.50
CA GLY A 238 -1.00 -0.88 -11.74
C GLY A 238 -0.58 0.13 -10.68
N ALA A 239 0.72 0.27 -10.48
CA ALA A 239 1.29 1.25 -9.57
C ALA A 239 2.64 1.76 -10.06
N VAL A 240 2.96 3.01 -9.74
CA VAL A 240 4.24 3.64 -10.03
C VAL A 240 4.81 4.33 -8.80
N LEU A 241 6.12 4.22 -8.61
CA LEU A 241 6.85 4.97 -7.58
C LEU A 241 7.40 6.26 -8.17
N VAL A 242 7.06 7.40 -7.58
CA VAL A 242 7.46 8.74 -8.01
C VAL A 242 8.23 9.41 -6.89
N ALA A 243 9.39 9.99 -7.22
CA ALA A 243 10.07 10.94 -6.35
C ALA A 243 9.44 12.32 -6.52
N GLU A 244 8.80 12.80 -5.46
CA GLU A 244 8.27 14.14 -5.35
C GLU A 244 9.28 15.03 -4.60
N ARG A 245 9.12 16.34 -4.66
CA ARG A 245 10.03 17.28 -4.00
C ARG A 245 10.13 17.05 -2.48
N ASP A 246 9.01 16.69 -1.85
CA ASP A 246 8.89 16.60 -0.39
C ASP A 246 8.66 15.17 0.12
N GLY A 247 8.74 14.16 -0.76
CA GLY A 247 8.57 12.76 -0.37
C GLY A 247 8.59 11.77 -1.54
N LEU A 248 8.43 10.49 -1.21
CA LEU A 248 8.17 9.43 -2.18
C LEU A 248 6.66 9.18 -2.24
N ARG A 249 6.12 9.06 -3.45
CA ARG A 249 4.72 8.72 -3.69
C ARG A 249 4.59 7.44 -4.50
N LEU A 250 3.90 6.45 -3.96
CA LEU A 250 3.43 5.28 -4.70
C LEU A 250 2.00 5.57 -5.17
N SER A 251 1.82 5.73 -6.48
CA SER A 251 0.54 6.03 -7.12
C SER A 251 0.04 4.80 -7.87
N GLY A 252 -1.14 4.32 -7.55
CA GLY A 252 -1.77 3.21 -8.27
C GLY A 252 -3.13 3.55 -8.86
N SER A 253 -3.52 2.73 -9.83
CA SER A 253 -4.80 2.80 -10.51
C SER A 253 -5.28 1.39 -10.85
N ALA A 254 -6.59 1.20 -10.78
CA ALA A 254 -7.27 -0.03 -11.15
C ALA A 254 -8.56 0.33 -11.89
N PRO A 255 -8.68 -0.05 -13.18
CA PRO A 255 -9.93 0.12 -13.92
C PRO A 255 -11.08 -0.61 -13.22
N PHE A 256 -12.21 0.08 -13.10
CA PHE A 256 -13.40 -0.37 -12.40
C PHE A 256 -14.58 -0.55 -13.36
N ASP A 257 -14.96 -1.81 -13.59
CA ASP A 257 -16.16 -2.16 -14.36
C ASP A 257 -17.43 -1.92 -13.53
N MET A 258 -17.93 -0.69 -13.60
CA MET A 258 -19.21 -0.29 -13.01
C MET A 258 -20.39 -1.17 -13.45
N ALA A 259 -20.38 -1.74 -14.66
CA ALA A 259 -21.52 -2.54 -15.14
C ALA A 259 -21.47 -3.99 -14.62
N GLY A 260 -20.27 -4.55 -14.47
CA GLY A 260 -20.02 -5.88 -13.93
C GLY A 260 -19.97 -5.97 -12.40
N ALA A 261 -19.76 -4.84 -11.71
CA ALA A 261 -19.59 -4.81 -10.26
C ALA A 261 -20.86 -5.12 -9.44
N ALA A 262 -20.66 -5.83 -8.32
CA ALA A 262 -21.65 -6.04 -7.27
C ALA A 262 -22.19 -4.71 -6.71
N ALA A 263 -23.37 -4.76 -6.10
CA ALA A 263 -24.04 -3.56 -5.60
C ALA A 263 -23.25 -2.87 -4.47
N SER A 264 -22.66 -3.64 -3.57
CA SER A 264 -21.79 -3.17 -2.49
C SER A 264 -20.52 -2.52 -3.03
N ALA A 265 -19.83 -3.17 -3.97
CA ALA A 265 -18.66 -2.59 -4.64
C ALA A 265 -18.97 -1.25 -5.34
N ARG A 266 -20.13 -1.13 -6.01
CA ARG A 266 -20.57 0.14 -6.60
C ARG A 266 -20.87 1.21 -5.55
N ALA A 267 -21.42 0.83 -4.40
CA ALA A 267 -21.67 1.75 -3.30
C ALA A 267 -20.34 2.25 -2.70
N GLY A 268 -19.39 1.35 -2.44
CA GLY A 268 -18.04 1.69 -1.99
C GLY A 268 -17.31 2.60 -2.99
N PHE A 269 -17.39 2.29 -4.29
CA PHE A 269 -16.85 3.14 -5.34
C PHE A 269 -17.45 4.55 -5.30
N ALA A 270 -18.77 4.71 -5.08
CA ALA A 270 -19.37 6.04 -5.01
C ALA A 270 -18.83 6.88 -3.83
N LEU A 271 -18.60 6.24 -2.68
CA LEU A 271 -18.05 6.90 -1.49
C LEU A 271 -16.59 7.30 -1.65
N GLY A 272 -15.81 6.58 -2.45
CA GLY A 272 -14.41 6.89 -2.76
C GLY A 272 -14.17 8.28 -3.39
N SER A 273 -15.21 8.92 -3.92
CA SER A 273 -15.12 10.24 -4.55
C SER A 273 -15.33 11.41 -3.58
N VAL A 274 -15.64 11.11 -2.32
CA VAL A 274 -15.96 12.08 -1.28
C VAL A 274 -14.72 12.35 -0.42
N PRO A 275 -14.28 13.61 -0.24
CA PRO A 275 -13.21 13.94 0.70
C PRO A 275 -13.68 13.76 2.14
N SER A 276 -12.79 13.24 3.01
CA SER A 276 -13.11 13.17 4.43
C SER A 276 -13.15 14.57 5.06
N SER A 277 -14.04 14.71 6.03
CA SER A 277 -14.17 15.94 6.84
C SER A 277 -14.11 15.67 8.34
N LEU A 278 -13.92 14.42 8.76
CA LEU A 278 -13.63 14.09 10.16
C LEU A 278 -12.27 14.63 10.64
N PRO A 279 -11.24 14.81 9.79
CA PRO A 279 -10.01 15.51 10.18
C PRO A 279 -10.20 16.98 10.60
N ASP A 280 -11.34 17.61 10.27
CA ASP A 280 -11.71 18.94 10.80
C ASP A 280 -12.22 18.89 12.26
N TRP A 281 -12.32 17.70 12.85
CA TRP A 281 -12.74 17.47 14.23
C TRP A 281 -11.64 16.87 15.08
N MET A 282 -10.56 16.38 14.46
CA MET A 282 -9.46 15.76 15.18
C MET A 282 -8.52 16.84 15.74
N PRO A 283 -8.03 16.70 16.98
CA PRO A 283 -6.99 17.58 17.54
C PRO A 283 -5.77 17.72 16.63
N ASP A 284 -5.12 18.89 16.63
CA ASP A 284 -3.95 19.17 15.78
C ASP A 284 -2.70 18.36 16.15
N ASP A 285 -2.68 17.75 17.33
CA ASP A 285 -1.65 16.84 17.84
C ASP A 285 -1.97 15.35 17.59
N THR A 286 -3.00 15.04 16.78
CA THR A 286 -3.30 13.66 16.37
C THR A 286 -2.09 13.04 15.68
N LEU A 287 -1.57 11.94 16.26
CA LEU A 287 -0.39 11.22 15.80
C LEU A 287 -0.71 10.26 14.67
N ALA A 288 -1.89 9.65 14.69
CA ALA A 288 -2.35 8.75 13.63
C ALA A 288 -3.85 8.85 13.43
N GLU A 289 -4.26 8.74 12.17
CA GLU A 289 -5.65 8.82 11.71
C GLU A 289 -5.91 7.68 10.72
N VAL A 290 -7.10 7.09 10.83
CA VAL A 290 -7.65 6.19 9.83
C VAL A 290 -9.10 6.60 9.58
N VAL A 291 -9.41 7.01 8.36
CA VAL A 291 -10.77 7.23 7.86
C VAL A 291 -11.14 6.11 6.89
N ILE A 292 -12.28 5.48 7.15
CA ILE A 292 -12.87 4.46 6.29
C ILE A 292 -14.25 4.93 5.88
N PHE A 293 -14.46 4.99 4.57
CA PHE A 293 -15.77 5.13 3.98
C PHE A 293 -16.40 3.77 3.73
N GLY A 294 -17.70 3.66 4.02
CA GLY A 294 -18.47 2.44 3.76
C GLY A 294 -17.94 1.21 4.50
N LEU A 295 -17.58 1.37 5.78
CA LEU A 295 -17.07 0.28 6.61
C LEU A 295 -18.11 -0.83 6.74
N ARG A 296 -19.39 -0.49 6.82
CA ARG A 296 -20.49 -1.47 6.80
C ARG A 296 -20.42 -2.38 5.57
N GLN A 297 -20.32 -1.80 4.38
CA GLN A 297 -20.30 -2.52 3.11
C GLN A 297 -19.05 -3.41 3.03
N THR A 298 -17.91 -2.90 3.53
CA THR A 298 -16.66 -3.67 3.63
C THR A 298 -16.81 -4.89 4.53
N LEU A 299 -17.51 -4.76 5.67
CA LEU A 299 -17.78 -5.87 6.59
C LEU A 299 -18.78 -6.87 5.99
N GLU A 300 -19.85 -6.39 5.36
CA GLU A 300 -20.84 -7.23 4.67
C GLU A 300 -20.17 -8.04 3.53
N ASP A 301 -19.34 -7.40 2.70
CA ASP A 301 -18.60 -8.07 1.62
C ASP A 301 -17.59 -9.10 2.16
N ALA A 302 -16.89 -8.76 3.25
CA ALA A 302 -15.96 -9.68 3.89
C ALA A 302 -16.70 -10.91 4.45
N GLU A 303 -17.86 -10.73 5.08
CA GLU A 303 -18.68 -11.83 5.60
C GLU A 303 -19.24 -12.72 4.49
N ASP A 304 -19.71 -12.14 3.38
CA ASP A 304 -20.17 -12.89 2.21
C ASP A 304 -19.02 -13.75 1.64
N ALA A 305 -17.79 -13.23 1.64
CA ALA A 305 -16.61 -13.97 1.19
C ALA A 305 -16.24 -15.15 2.12
N LEU A 306 -16.51 -15.06 3.43
CA LEU A 306 -16.20 -16.12 4.40
C LEU A 306 -16.92 -17.45 4.08
N GLY A 307 -18.09 -17.42 3.45
CA GLY A 307 -18.80 -18.65 3.05
C GLY A 307 -18.10 -19.47 1.94
N SER A 308 -17.00 -18.98 1.39
CA SER A 308 -16.34 -19.56 0.22
C SER A 308 -15.25 -20.59 0.55
N THR A 309 -14.84 -20.70 1.81
CA THR A 309 -13.81 -21.66 2.25
C THR A 309 -14.22 -22.38 3.55
N PRO A 310 -13.72 -23.60 3.83
CA PRO A 310 -14.01 -24.30 5.08
C PRO A 310 -13.60 -23.50 6.33
N GLU A 311 -12.46 -22.83 6.29
CA GLU A 311 -11.98 -21.97 7.38
C GLU A 311 -12.88 -20.73 7.55
N GLY A 312 -13.39 -20.18 6.45
CA GLY A 312 -14.30 -19.05 6.49
C GLY A 312 -15.69 -19.44 7.04
N GLU A 313 -16.20 -20.64 6.75
CA GLU A 313 -17.44 -21.15 7.36
C GLU A 313 -17.34 -21.24 8.90
N GLU A 314 -16.19 -21.65 9.44
CA GLU A 314 -15.95 -21.66 10.89
C GLU A 314 -15.96 -20.25 11.49
N LEU A 315 -15.32 -19.30 10.80
CA LEU A 315 -15.30 -17.91 11.23
C LEU A 315 -16.70 -17.27 11.16
N ALA A 316 -17.45 -17.54 10.10
CA ALA A 316 -18.84 -17.09 9.96
C ALA A 316 -19.72 -17.63 11.10
N GLY A 317 -19.59 -18.91 11.45
CA GLY A 317 -20.30 -19.49 12.61
C GLY A 317 -19.90 -18.87 13.96
N THR A 318 -18.66 -18.40 14.08
CA THR A 318 -18.18 -17.66 15.26
C THR A 318 -18.81 -16.26 15.32
N LEU A 319 -18.92 -15.57 14.19
CA LEU A 319 -19.59 -14.27 14.08
C LEU A 319 -21.09 -14.39 14.40
N ASP A 320 -21.76 -15.42 13.91
CA ASP A 320 -23.16 -15.72 14.25
C ASP A 320 -23.35 -15.95 15.75
N THR A 321 -22.41 -16.66 16.37
CA THR A 321 -22.40 -16.88 17.82
C THR A 321 -22.23 -15.54 18.56
N PHE A 322 -21.34 -14.67 18.10
CA PHE A 322 -21.14 -13.34 18.67
C PHE A 322 -22.40 -12.47 18.54
N ARG A 323 -23.03 -12.43 17.35
CA ARG A 323 -24.32 -11.77 17.10
C ARG A 323 -25.39 -12.27 18.07
N ALA A 324 -25.51 -13.58 18.23
CA ALA A 324 -26.48 -14.17 19.15
C ALA A 324 -26.18 -13.79 20.60
N LEU A 325 -24.91 -13.77 21.02
CA LEU A 325 -24.51 -13.35 22.36
C LEU A 325 -24.77 -11.85 22.60
N ALA A 326 -24.52 -10.99 21.62
CA ALA A 326 -24.87 -9.57 21.71
C ALA A 326 -26.39 -9.39 21.82
N ALA A 327 -27.17 -10.07 20.98
CA ALA A 327 -28.62 -9.99 20.97
C ALA A 327 -29.26 -10.54 22.26
N PHE A 328 -28.82 -11.69 22.77
CA PHE A 328 -29.40 -12.30 23.97
C PHE A 328 -28.79 -11.76 25.27
N GLY A 329 -27.49 -11.49 25.28
CA GLY A 329 -26.74 -11.07 26.47
C GLY A 329 -26.82 -9.58 26.74
N LEU A 330 -26.78 -8.76 25.69
CA LEU A 330 -26.79 -7.30 25.78
C LEU A 330 -28.08 -6.68 25.23
N GLY A 331 -28.89 -7.43 24.48
CA GLY A 331 -30.10 -6.91 23.83
C GLY A 331 -29.79 -6.03 22.61
N ILE A 332 -28.58 -6.12 22.06
CA ILE A 332 -28.09 -5.33 20.93
C ILE A 332 -28.14 -6.19 19.67
N ASP A 333 -28.82 -5.69 18.64
CA ASP A 333 -28.82 -6.29 17.31
C ASP A 333 -27.73 -5.61 16.48
N LEU A 334 -26.64 -6.31 16.16
CA LEU A 334 -25.51 -5.70 15.46
C LEU A 334 -25.91 -5.16 14.09
N ASP A 335 -26.78 -5.86 13.37
CA ASP A 335 -27.17 -5.52 12.01
C ASP A 335 -28.15 -4.33 11.98
N ALA A 336 -28.99 -4.20 13.02
CA ALA A 336 -29.98 -3.12 13.11
C ALA A 336 -29.53 -1.91 13.94
N ASP A 337 -28.62 -2.09 14.90
CA ASP A 337 -28.25 -1.05 15.86
C ASP A 337 -26.80 -0.55 15.69
N ILE A 338 -25.87 -1.35 15.15
CA ILE A 338 -24.44 -0.99 15.04
C ILE A 338 -24.00 -0.76 13.60
N LEU A 339 -24.21 -1.73 12.71
CA LEU A 339 -23.79 -1.62 11.31
C LEU A 339 -24.33 -0.36 10.58
N PRO A 340 -25.57 0.10 10.83
CA PRO A 340 -26.05 1.35 10.22
C PRO A 340 -25.29 2.60 10.64
N LEU A 341 -24.53 2.58 11.74
CA LEU A 341 -23.70 3.71 12.17
C LEU A 341 -22.40 3.81 11.36
N LEU A 342 -22.06 2.77 10.58
CA LEU A 342 -20.78 2.60 9.89
C LEU A 342 -20.92 2.69 8.36
N ASP A 343 -22.07 3.15 7.86
CA ASP A 343 -22.47 3.08 6.46
C ASP A 343 -21.82 4.11 5.54
N ARG A 344 -21.35 5.22 6.12
CA ARG A 344 -20.80 6.36 5.39
C ARG A 344 -19.35 6.66 5.72
N GLU A 345 -19.05 7.30 6.84
CA GLU A 345 -17.69 7.78 7.17
C GLU A 345 -17.37 7.47 8.64
N VAL A 346 -16.32 6.68 8.86
CA VAL A 346 -15.83 6.26 10.17
C VAL A 346 -14.39 6.69 10.31
N ALA A 347 -14.02 7.36 11.39
CA ALA A 347 -12.63 7.70 11.65
C ALA A 347 -12.17 7.33 13.05
N ILE A 348 -10.90 6.95 13.14
CA ILE A 348 -10.18 6.75 14.39
C ILE A 348 -9.03 7.75 14.42
N ALA A 349 -8.96 8.54 15.48
CA ALA A 349 -7.85 9.44 15.78
C ALA A 349 -7.12 8.92 17.03
N PHE A 350 -5.79 8.92 16.97
CA PHE A 350 -4.93 8.54 18.07
C PHE A 350 -3.95 9.67 18.37
N SER A 351 -4.00 10.21 19.59
CA SER A 351 -3.17 11.34 20.03
C SER A 351 -2.06 10.93 21.00
N GLY A 352 -2.08 9.71 21.53
CA GLY A 352 -1.01 9.21 22.40
C GLY A 352 -1.49 8.26 23.48
N ILE A 353 -0.75 8.20 24.59
CA ILE A 353 -1.09 7.40 25.77
C ILE A 353 -1.11 8.32 26.99
N GLU A 354 -2.23 8.34 27.70
CA GLU A 354 -2.45 9.09 28.93
C GLU A 354 -2.95 8.14 30.03
N ASP A 355 -2.33 8.19 31.22
CA ASP A 355 -2.66 7.32 32.36
C ASP A 355 -2.77 5.82 32.01
N ASP A 356 -1.82 5.31 31.21
CA ASP A 356 -1.74 3.93 30.69
C ASP A 356 -2.89 3.54 29.71
N LEU A 357 -3.71 4.49 29.27
CA LEU A 357 -4.77 4.30 28.28
C LEU A 357 -4.46 5.05 26.98
N PRO A 358 -4.91 4.55 25.82
CA PRO A 358 -4.82 5.31 24.57
C PRO A 358 -5.72 6.56 24.66
N ALA A 359 -5.17 7.71 24.31
CA ALA A 359 -5.90 8.96 24.11
C ALA A 359 -6.28 9.11 22.63
N GLY A 360 -7.54 9.46 22.35
CA GLY A 360 -8.04 9.51 20.98
C GLY A 360 -9.55 9.40 20.85
N GLN A 361 -10.03 9.44 19.62
CA GLN A 361 -11.47 9.46 19.32
C GLN A 361 -11.86 8.42 18.27
N LEU A 362 -13.03 7.82 18.46
CA LEU A 362 -13.81 7.19 17.39
C LEU A 362 -14.89 8.18 16.95
N MET A 363 -14.90 8.53 15.67
CA MET A 363 -15.86 9.46 15.09
C MET A 363 -16.67 8.76 14.01
N LEU A 364 -17.99 8.89 14.07
CA LEU A 364 -18.90 8.33 13.07
C LEU A 364 -19.70 9.47 12.46
N ARG A 365 -19.75 9.52 11.13
CA ARG A 365 -20.75 10.30 10.39
C ARG A 365 -21.57 9.34 9.53
N PRO A 366 -22.75 8.93 10.01
CA PRO A 366 -23.67 8.06 9.28
C PRO A 366 -24.35 8.78 8.11
N ASP A 367 -24.88 8.04 7.13
CA ASP A 367 -25.67 8.63 6.03
C ASP A 367 -27.05 9.16 6.49
N ASP A 368 -27.63 8.57 7.56
CA ASP A 368 -28.87 9.04 8.21
C ASP A 368 -28.62 9.35 9.70
N PRO A 369 -28.27 10.61 10.04
CA PRO A 369 -27.95 11.00 11.41
C PRO A 369 -29.12 10.79 12.39
N ALA A 370 -30.36 10.95 11.94
CA ALA A 370 -31.54 10.76 12.79
C ALA A 370 -31.77 9.27 13.11
N ALA A 371 -31.59 8.40 12.10
CA ALA A 371 -31.64 6.95 12.33
C ALA A 371 -30.52 6.47 13.24
N ALA A 372 -29.33 7.06 13.10
CA ALA A 372 -28.17 6.76 13.92
C ALA A 372 -28.35 7.18 15.39
N GLU A 373 -28.87 8.38 15.65
CA GLU A 373 -29.18 8.83 17.02
C GLU A 373 -30.21 7.90 17.68
N MET A 374 -31.27 7.51 16.96
CA MET A 374 -32.23 6.53 17.46
C MET A 374 -31.61 5.14 17.70
N ALA A 375 -30.61 4.73 16.92
CA ALA A 375 -29.92 3.46 17.11
C ALA A 375 -29.00 3.51 18.35
N LEU A 376 -28.27 4.61 18.52
CA LEU A 376 -27.44 4.86 19.68
C LEU A 376 -28.27 4.90 20.96
N ASP A 377 -29.40 5.61 20.97
CA ASP A 377 -30.34 5.64 22.10
C ASP A 377 -30.78 4.23 22.50
N ARG A 378 -31.13 3.38 21.52
CA ARG A 378 -31.50 1.98 21.79
C ARG A 378 -30.34 1.22 22.42
N VAL A 379 -29.11 1.35 21.89
CA VAL A 379 -27.93 0.70 22.46
C VAL A 379 -27.72 1.12 23.92
N ILE A 380 -27.80 2.42 24.21
CA ILE A 380 -27.61 2.95 25.57
C ILE A 380 -28.71 2.48 26.53
N GLU A 381 -29.98 2.50 26.11
CA GLU A 381 -31.08 1.95 26.91
C GLU A 381 -30.87 0.46 27.25
N ARG A 382 -30.36 -0.31 26.28
CA ARG A 382 -30.07 -1.75 26.44
C ARG A 382 -28.89 -1.99 27.37
N LEU A 383 -27.81 -1.24 27.24
CA LEU A 383 -26.66 -1.29 28.16
C LEU A 383 -27.09 -0.96 29.60
N GLY A 384 -27.94 0.05 29.77
CA GLY A 384 -28.53 0.38 31.08
C GLY A 384 -29.34 -0.79 31.67
N ALA A 385 -30.07 -1.53 30.84
CA ALA A 385 -30.85 -2.69 31.27
C ALA A 385 -29.98 -3.88 31.75
N VAL A 386 -28.72 -3.97 31.31
CA VAL A 386 -27.76 -5.00 31.73
C VAL A 386 -26.75 -4.52 32.78
N GLY A 387 -26.95 -3.32 33.33
CA GLY A 387 -26.22 -2.82 34.50
C GLY A 387 -25.18 -1.73 34.22
N ALA A 388 -25.11 -1.20 32.99
CA ALA A 388 -24.32 0.01 32.73
C ALA A 388 -24.94 1.22 33.45
N THR A 389 -24.09 2.14 33.91
CA THR A 389 -24.55 3.45 34.39
C THR A 389 -24.41 4.46 33.26
N VAL A 390 -25.43 5.29 33.05
CA VAL A 390 -25.45 6.31 32.00
C VAL A 390 -25.68 7.66 32.68
N GLU A 391 -24.72 8.56 32.55
CA GLU A 391 -24.75 9.89 33.17
C GLU A 391 -24.47 10.98 32.14
N PRO A 392 -25.41 11.91 31.90
CA PRO A 392 -25.12 13.11 31.13
C PRO A 392 -24.31 14.09 31.98
N VAL A 393 -23.16 14.52 31.46
CA VAL A 393 -22.25 15.49 32.06
C VAL A 393 -22.16 16.71 31.13
N GLU A 394 -22.35 17.91 31.69
CA GLU A 394 -22.18 19.15 30.92
C GLU A 394 -20.74 19.64 31.08
N VAL A 395 -20.01 19.75 29.96
CA VAL A 395 -18.63 20.23 29.90
C VAL A 395 -18.56 21.36 28.88
N ASP A 396 -18.19 22.56 29.33
CA ASP A 396 -18.11 23.78 28.51
C ASP A 396 -19.33 24.06 27.60
N GLY A 397 -20.53 23.72 28.10
CA GLY A 397 -21.80 23.90 27.39
C GLY A 397 -22.15 22.80 26.39
N THR A 398 -21.32 21.75 26.29
CA THR A 398 -21.58 20.53 25.52
C THR A 398 -22.05 19.44 26.46
N VAL A 399 -23.11 18.72 26.10
CA VAL A 399 -23.56 17.55 26.86
C VAL A 399 -22.81 16.33 26.37
N VAL A 400 -22.02 15.74 27.25
CA VAL A 400 -21.30 14.49 27.03
C VAL A 400 -21.96 13.40 27.85
N THR A 401 -22.37 12.31 27.22
CA THR A 401 -22.94 11.15 27.93
C THR A 401 -21.82 10.19 28.29
N VAL A 402 -21.65 9.93 29.59
CA VAL A 402 -20.70 8.95 30.12
C VAL A 402 -21.43 7.65 30.40
N VAL A 403 -20.92 6.56 29.83
CA VAL A 403 -21.42 5.20 29.97
C VAL A 403 -20.38 4.38 30.72
N THR A 404 -20.67 4.03 31.97
CA THR A 404 -19.81 3.18 32.80
C THR A 404 -20.26 1.73 32.68
N LEU A 405 -19.40 0.89 32.10
CA LEU A 405 -19.61 -0.54 31.96
C LEU A 405 -18.90 -1.30 33.10
N PRO A 406 -19.59 -2.18 33.85
CA PRO A 406 -18.97 -2.98 34.90
C PRO A 406 -17.79 -3.79 34.36
N ASP A 407 -16.66 -3.76 35.07
CA ASP A 407 -15.41 -4.48 34.76
C ASP A 407 -14.74 -4.11 33.41
N VAL A 408 -15.27 -3.14 32.66
CA VAL A 408 -14.71 -2.66 31.38
C VAL A 408 -14.14 -1.24 31.52
N GLY A 409 -14.88 -0.32 32.12
CA GLY A 409 -14.49 1.09 32.25
C GLY A 409 -15.53 2.07 31.71
N ASP A 410 -15.11 3.31 31.53
CA ASP A 410 -15.95 4.40 31.03
C ASP A 410 -15.78 4.58 29.52
N VAL A 411 -16.88 4.92 28.86
CA VAL A 411 -16.91 5.42 27.48
C VAL A 411 -17.72 6.71 27.50
N ALA A 412 -17.17 7.77 26.94
CA ALA A 412 -17.87 9.04 26.79
C ALA A 412 -18.25 9.25 25.33
N TYR A 413 -19.42 9.83 25.09
CA TYR A 413 -19.81 10.23 23.73
C TYR A 413 -20.63 11.51 23.70
N THR A 414 -20.61 12.19 22.56
CA THR A 414 -21.54 13.27 22.23
C THR A 414 -21.98 13.17 20.78
N VAL A 415 -23.11 13.80 20.46
CA VAL A 415 -23.60 13.96 19.09
C VAL A 415 -23.65 15.44 18.78
N VAL A 416 -22.86 15.88 17.81
CA VAL A 416 -22.73 17.29 17.41
C VAL A 416 -22.56 17.37 15.90
N ASP A 417 -23.29 18.28 15.26
CA ASP A 417 -23.25 18.50 13.80
C ASP A 417 -23.29 17.20 12.97
N GLU A 418 -24.22 16.30 13.32
CA GLU A 418 -24.44 15.01 12.65
C GLU A 418 -23.31 13.98 12.83
N ILE A 419 -22.36 14.24 13.75
CA ILE A 419 -21.23 13.36 14.06
C ILE A 419 -21.40 12.80 15.46
N ILE A 420 -21.21 11.49 15.59
CA ILE A 420 -21.08 10.81 16.88
C ILE A 420 -19.59 10.78 17.21
N ILE A 421 -19.20 11.44 18.29
CA ILE A 421 -17.81 11.45 18.79
C ILE A 421 -17.75 10.62 20.06
N MET A 422 -16.86 9.64 20.11
CA MET A 422 -16.65 8.73 21.23
C MET A 422 -15.19 8.73 21.68
N GLY A 423 -14.96 8.59 22.98
CA GLY A 423 -13.63 8.46 23.59
C GLY A 423 -13.67 7.68 24.91
N PHE A 424 -12.51 7.47 25.54
CA PHE A 424 -12.42 6.78 26.83
C PHE A 424 -12.73 7.70 28.02
N GLY A 425 -12.74 9.01 27.79
CA GLY A 425 -13.16 10.00 28.78
C GLY A 425 -13.84 11.22 28.16
N THR A 426 -14.38 12.10 29.02
CA THR A 426 -14.94 13.38 28.56
C THR A 426 -13.89 14.25 27.90
N ASP A 427 -12.63 14.14 28.31
CA ASP A 427 -11.53 14.93 27.78
C ASP A 427 -11.23 14.57 26.31
N ASP A 428 -11.27 13.28 25.95
CA ASP A 428 -11.14 12.84 24.55
C ASP A 428 -12.23 13.44 23.64
N VAL A 429 -13.48 13.41 24.11
CA VAL A 429 -14.63 13.93 23.37
C VAL A 429 -14.53 15.45 23.24
N MET A 430 -14.18 16.13 24.32
CA MET A 430 -14.06 17.59 24.32
C MET A 430 -12.86 18.09 23.53
N ALA A 431 -11.76 17.33 23.47
CA ALA A 431 -10.62 17.66 22.62
C ALA A 431 -11.04 17.79 21.15
N ALA A 432 -11.90 16.91 20.65
CA ALA A 432 -12.43 17.00 19.29
C ALA A 432 -13.36 18.21 19.07
N VAL A 433 -14.25 18.48 20.03
CA VAL A 433 -15.16 19.64 19.98
C VAL A 433 -14.37 20.96 20.05
N GLU A 434 -13.33 21.03 20.88
CA GLU A 434 -12.43 22.19 20.97
C GLU A 434 -11.59 22.36 19.71
N ALA A 435 -11.04 21.28 19.16
CA ALA A 435 -10.28 21.30 17.91
C ALA A 435 -11.13 21.92 16.78
N HIS A 436 -12.35 21.42 16.58
CA HIS A 436 -13.27 21.92 15.57
C HIS A 436 -13.62 23.40 15.77
N SER A 437 -14.01 23.78 17.00
CA SER A 437 -14.45 25.15 17.29
C SER A 437 -13.32 26.18 17.26
N SER A 438 -12.08 25.78 17.58
CA SER A 438 -10.91 26.64 17.56
C SER A 438 -10.23 26.73 16.19
N GLY A 439 -10.48 25.75 15.31
CA GLY A 439 -9.79 25.58 14.03
C GLY A 439 -8.37 25.02 14.16
N LYS A 440 -7.97 24.57 15.36
CA LYS A 440 -6.72 23.82 15.58
C LYS A 440 -6.99 22.33 15.38
N THR A 441 -7.09 21.95 14.12
CA THR A 441 -7.50 20.61 13.71
C THR A 441 -6.36 19.90 13.01
N LEU A 442 -6.44 18.57 12.92
CA LEU A 442 -5.55 17.78 12.09
C LEU A 442 -5.58 18.25 10.62
N ALA A 443 -6.76 18.56 10.07
CA ALA A 443 -6.89 19.10 8.72
C ALA A 443 -6.13 20.42 8.51
N ALA A 444 -5.99 21.25 9.55
CA ALA A 444 -5.23 22.49 9.52
C ALA A 444 -3.73 22.31 9.84
N ASN A 445 -3.31 21.10 10.26
CA ASN A 445 -1.92 20.78 10.58
C ASN A 445 -1.05 20.82 9.30
N ALA A 446 0.11 21.46 9.38
CA ALA A 446 0.99 21.67 8.23
C ALA A 446 1.60 20.35 7.70
N ALA A 447 1.89 19.39 8.58
CA ALA A 447 2.41 18.09 8.18
C ALA A 447 1.32 17.24 7.49
N TYR A 448 0.09 17.28 8.03
CA TYR A 448 -1.08 16.69 7.38
C TYR A 448 -1.32 17.26 5.99
N ALA A 449 -1.44 18.59 5.88
CA ALA A 449 -1.67 19.27 4.60
C ALA A 449 -0.58 18.95 3.57
N ARG A 450 0.70 19.00 3.98
CA ARG A 450 1.83 18.62 3.10
C ARG A 450 1.71 17.19 2.59
N THR A 451 1.32 16.25 3.46
CA THR A 451 1.20 14.83 3.11
C THR A 451 0.20 14.63 1.97
N PHE A 452 -0.98 15.24 2.08
CA PHE A 452 -2.02 15.10 1.08
C PHE A 452 -1.82 16.01 -0.14
N ASP A 453 -1.09 17.12 -0.02
CA ASP A 453 -0.60 17.89 -1.17
C ASP A 453 0.35 17.05 -2.03
N VAL A 454 1.25 16.26 -1.41
CA VAL A 454 2.12 15.32 -2.12
C VAL A 454 1.30 14.18 -2.71
N ALA A 455 0.32 13.64 -1.97
CA ALA A 455 -0.52 12.52 -2.42
C ALA A 455 -1.35 12.88 -3.67
N GLY A 456 -1.77 14.13 -3.78
CA GLY A 456 -2.60 14.64 -4.87
C GLY A 456 -4.06 14.71 -4.46
N THR A 457 -4.92 13.95 -5.12
CA THR A 457 -6.36 13.96 -4.82
C THR A 457 -6.63 13.28 -3.49
N ARG A 458 -7.19 14.02 -2.53
CA ARG A 458 -7.68 13.49 -1.24
C ARG A 458 -9.17 13.18 -1.33
N ALA A 459 -9.51 11.90 -1.38
CA ALA A 459 -10.88 11.41 -1.24
C ALA A 459 -10.92 9.92 -0.86
N GLY A 460 -12.09 9.46 -0.42
CA GLY A 460 -12.31 8.09 -0.03
C GLY A 460 -11.60 7.75 1.28
N ASN A 461 -11.11 6.51 1.39
CA ASN A 461 -10.41 6.06 2.58
C ASN A 461 -9.09 6.82 2.75
N GLU A 462 -8.79 7.21 3.98
CA GLU A 462 -7.59 7.97 4.32
C GLU A 462 -6.86 7.30 5.48
N VAL A 463 -5.53 7.39 5.47
CA VAL A 463 -4.68 7.06 6.61
C VAL A 463 -3.63 8.14 6.71
N PHE A 464 -3.35 8.58 7.93
CA PHE A 464 -2.25 9.49 8.23
C PHE A 464 -1.50 9.01 9.46
N ALA A 465 -0.18 9.19 9.46
CA ALA A 465 0.63 9.00 10.66
C ALA A 465 1.82 9.97 10.66
N ASP A 466 2.05 10.61 11.80
CA ASP A 466 3.31 11.28 12.12
C ASP A 466 4.32 10.22 12.55
N VAL A 467 5.23 9.86 11.64
CA VAL A 467 6.15 8.75 11.84
C VAL A 467 7.16 9.08 12.93
N GLY A 468 7.67 10.32 12.95
CA GLY A 468 8.60 10.80 13.97
C GLY A 468 7.99 10.71 15.36
N ALA A 469 6.78 11.23 15.54
CA ALA A 469 6.10 11.24 16.84
C ALA A 469 5.69 9.82 17.29
N VAL A 470 5.24 8.96 16.38
CA VAL A 470 4.95 7.55 16.70
C VAL A 470 6.22 6.80 17.13
N ILE A 471 7.35 7.04 16.47
CA ILE A 471 8.63 6.45 16.86
C ILE A 471 9.12 7.02 18.19
N GLU A 472 8.90 8.29 18.49
CA GLU A 472 9.24 8.84 19.80
C GLU A 472 8.42 8.17 20.91
N LEU A 473 7.12 7.97 20.68
CA LEU A 473 6.20 7.35 21.63
C LEU A 473 6.55 5.88 21.91
N PHE A 474 6.88 5.09 20.88
CA PHE A 474 7.12 3.63 21.02
C PHE A 474 8.60 3.21 20.96
N GLY A 475 9.49 4.11 20.56
CA GLY A 475 10.87 3.80 20.17
C GLY A 475 11.74 3.28 21.30
N ALA A 476 11.44 3.65 22.56
CA ALA A 476 12.13 3.09 23.72
C ALA A 476 11.95 1.56 23.85
N GLY A 477 10.86 1.01 23.29
CA GLY A 477 10.59 -0.43 23.24
C GLY A 477 11.17 -1.13 22.00
N LEU A 478 11.53 -0.38 20.96
CA LEU A 478 12.08 -0.90 19.71
C LEU A 478 13.61 -0.89 19.80
N ALA A 479 14.24 -2.07 19.90
CA ALA A 479 15.70 -2.24 19.93
C ALA A 479 16.36 -1.96 18.57
N LEU A 480 16.11 -0.78 17.99
CA LEU A 480 16.66 -0.35 16.71
C LEU A 480 18.12 0.10 16.87
N PRO A 481 19.02 -0.19 15.92
CA PRO A 481 20.34 0.44 15.86
C PRO A 481 20.23 1.96 15.80
N ASP A 482 21.23 2.68 16.34
CA ASP A 482 21.21 4.14 16.39
C ASP A 482 21.11 4.77 14.98
N ASP A 483 21.89 4.28 14.02
CA ASP A 483 21.83 4.73 12.62
C ASP A 483 20.42 4.57 12.00
N THR A 484 19.69 3.51 12.39
CA THR A 484 18.31 3.29 11.92
C THR A 484 17.35 4.30 12.57
N ARG A 485 17.51 4.59 13.87
CA ARG A 485 16.68 5.62 14.52
C ARG A 485 16.94 6.99 13.93
N ASP A 486 18.19 7.32 13.62
CA ASP A 486 18.56 8.60 13.02
C ASP A 486 17.93 8.76 11.62
N ILE A 487 17.97 7.72 10.77
CA ILE A 487 17.29 7.74 9.46
C ILE A 487 15.78 7.88 9.63
N LEU A 488 15.18 7.09 10.51
CA LEU A 488 13.73 7.11 10.74
C LEU A 488 13.25 8.44 11.32
N SER A 489 14.08 9.16 12.07
CA SER A 489 13.74 10.49 12.58
C SER A 489 13.70 11.59 11.52
N GLN A 490 14.20 11.34 10.31
CA GLN A 490 14.02 12.24 9.16
C GLN A 490 12.82 11.87 8.29
N ILE A 491 12.14 10.76 8.59
CA ILE A 491 10.85 10.46 7.98
C ILE A 491 9.80 11.30 8.69
N GLY A 492 9.14 12.19 7.95
CA GLY A 492 8.12 13.06 8.53
C GLY A 492 6.84 12.28 8.76
N THR A 493 6.06 12.09 7.70
CA THR A 493 4.71 11.53 7.76
C THR A 493 4.52 10.40 6.75
N PHE A 494 3.61 9.51 7.09
CA PHE A 494 3.00 8.58 6.15
C PHE A 494 1.57 9.02 5.86
N GLY A 495 1.17 8.95 4.60
CA GLY A 495 -0.22 9.16 4.18
C GLY A 495 -0.68 8.11 3.18
N LEU A 496 -1.96 7.78 3.22
CA LEU A 496 -2.65 7.00 2.20
C LEU A 496 -3.98 7.69 1.89
N THR A 497 -4.32 7.79 0.62
CA THR A 497 -5.69 8.10 0.16
C THR A 497 -6.07 7.15 -0.96
N ALA A 498 -7.32 6.72 -1.00
CA ALA A 498 -7.85 5.80 -2.01
C ALA A 498 -9.08 6.40 -2.72
N PRO A 499 -8.88 7.42 -3.58
CA PRO A 499 -9.97 8.07 -4.26
C PRO A 499 -10.53 7.21 -5.39
N SER A 500 -11.81 7.37 -5.70
CA SER A 500 -12.42 6.86 -6.93
C SER A 500 -12.78 8.00 -7.86
N ARG A 501 -12.53 7.81 -9.16
CA ARG A 501 -12.79 8.84 -10.18
C ARG A 501 -13.16 8.19 -11.50
N GLU A 502 -14.23 8.69 -12.11
CA GLU A 502 -14.74 8.17 -13.39
C GLU A 502 -15.01 6.67 -13.34
N ASP A 503 -14.18 5.85 -13.99
CA ASP A 503 -14.19 4.39 -13.99
C ASP A 503 -12.90 3.79 -13.41
N GLN A 504 -12.22 4.51 -12.51
CA GLN A 504 -10.96 4.11 -11.89
C GLN A 504 -11.04 4.16 -10.36
N ILE A 505 -10.44 3.16 -9.72
CA ILE A 505 -10.02 3.23 -8.31
C ILE A 505 -8.55 3.61 -8.32
N GLU A 506 -8.23 4.74 -7.70
CA GLU A 506 -6.86 5.21 -7.54
C GLU A 506 -6.41 4.96 -6.08
N PHE A 507 -5.11 4.84 -5.86
CA PHE A 507 -4.54 4.95 -4.51
C PHE A 507 -3.24 5.73 -4.55
N HIS A 508 -3.00 6.52 -3.50
CA HIS A 508 -1.76 7.26 -3.34
C HIS A 508 -1.24 7.03 -1.94
N MET A 509 -0.08 6.40 -1.84
CA MET A 509 0.68 6.27 -0.60
C MET A 509 1.86 7.23 -0.65
N VAL A 510 2.07 7.97 0.44
CA VAL A 510 3.12 8.98 0.54
C VAL A 510 3.96 8.72 1.77
N LEU A 511 5.26 8.89 1.60
CA LEU A 511 6.22 9.02 2.69
C LEU A 511 6.93 10.36 2.53
N THR A 512 6.66 11.32 3.43
CA THR A 512 7.34 12.60 3.39
C THR A 512 8.71 12.52 4.07
N ILE A 513 9.65 13.32 3.60
CA ILE A 513 11.00 13.43 4.19
C ILE A 513 11.19 14.86 4.64
N ASP A 514 11.44 15.02 5.94
CA ASP A 514 11.62 16.32 6.54
C ASP A 514 12.94 16.96 6.14
N GLU A 515 12.96 18.29 6.20
CA GLU A 515 14.19 19.04 6.06
C GLU A 515 15.08 18.75 7.28
N PRO A 516 16.39 18.56 7.11
CA PRO A 516 17.28 18.31 8.22
C PRO A 516 17.18 19.46 9.23
N SER A 517 16.85 19.12 10.47
CA SER A 517 16.78 20.06 11.58
C SER A 517 18.07 20.89 11.65
N ALA A 518 17.95 22.22 11.57
CA ALA A 518 19.09 23.12 11.67
C ALA A 518 19.78 22.92 13.04
N GLN A 519 20.98 22.33 13.03
CA GLN A 519 21.81 22.10 14.22
C GLN A 519 22.40 23.41 14.77
#